data_AF-A0A537NS33-F1
#
_entry.id   AF-A0A537NS33-F1
#
_cell.length_a   1.000
_cell.length_b   1.000
_cell.length_c   1.000
_cell.angle_alpha   90.00
_cell.angle_beta   90.00
_cell.angle_gamma   90.00
#
_symmetry.space_group_name_H-M   'P 1'
#
loop_
_entity.id
_entity.type
_entity.pdbx_description
1 polymer ?
#
loop_
_entity_poly.entity_id
_entity_poly.type
_entity_poly.pdbx_seq_one_letter_code
_entity_poly.pdbx_strand_id
1 'polypeptide(L)' 'EGVPYGSDSTKMVACGIETVIFGPGNIVQAHSLNEYVEIAQVTKAARMLVDVARRA' A
#
# COMPACT_ATOMS: atom_id res chain seq x y z
N GLU A 1 4.31 -12.35 -6.10
CA GLU A 1 5.29 -11.94 -7.13
C GLU A 1 5.49 -10.43 -7.04
N GLY A 2 6.67 -9.93 -7.43
CA GLY A 2 6.93 -8.48 -7.52
C GLY A 2 6.26 -7.87 -8.76
N VAL A 3 6.02 -6.56 -8.73
CA VAL A 3 5.39 -5.83 -9.83
C VAL A 3 6.31 -4.69 -10.31
N PRO A 4 6.34 -4.34 -11.61
CA PRO A 4 7.33 -3.42 -12.18
C PRO A 4 6.94 -1.94 -11.99
N TYR A 5 6.44 -1.56 -10.81
CA TYR A 5 6.00 -0.20 -10.51
C TYR A 5 6.90 0.45 -9.46
N GLY A 6 7.20 1.73 -9.64
CA GLY A 6 8.03 2.50 -8.72
C GLY A 6 7.30 2.86 -7.43
N SER A 7 8.03 2.89 -6.31
CA SER A 7 7.60 3.49 -5.05
C SER A 7 8.80 3.94 -4.23
N ASP A 8 8.55 4.75 -3.20
CA ASP A 8 9.59 5.25 -2.29
C ASP A 8 10.22 4.15 -1.42
N SER A 9 9.62 2.95 -1.39
CA SER A 9 10.17 1.79 -0.67
C SER A 9 11.61 1.47 -1.08
N THR A 10 11.98 1.77 -2.33
CA THR A 10 13.36 1.60 -2.82
C THR A 10 14.38 2.39 -2.01
N LYS A 11 14.02 3.57 -1.49
CA LYS A 11 14.90 4.39 -0.65
C LYS A 11 15.08 3.78 0.72
N MET A 12 14.00 3.30 1.33
CA MET A 12 14.04 2.67 2.65
C MET A 12 14.83 1.36 2.62
N VAL A 13 14.59 0.52 1.61
CA VAL A 13 15.33 -0.73 1.39
C VAL A 13 16.82 -0.46 1.15
N ALA A 14 17.17 0.56 0.37
CA ALA A 14 18.56 0.95 0.14
C ALA A 14 19.28 1.39 1.43
N CYS A 15 18.54 1.86 2.44
CA CYS A 15 19.07 2.18 3.77
C CYS A 15 19.09 0.99 4.75
N GLY A 16 18.77 -0.22 4.30
CA GLY A 16 18.74 -1.42 5.14
C GLY A 16 17.50 -1.56 6.02
N ILE A 17 16.44 -0.79 5.76
CA ILE A 17 15.17 -0.88 6.50
C ILE A 17 14.26 -1.92 5.85
N GLU A 18 13.86 -2.93 6.62
CA GLU A 18 12.85 -3.90 6.18
C GLU A 18 11.54 -3.19 5.89
N THR A 19 11.12 -3.19 4.63
CA THR A 19 10.02 -2.36 4.14
C THR A 19 9.04 -3.20 3.33
N VAL A 20 7.75 -2.99 3.56
CA VAL A 20 6.66 -3.57 2.77
C VAL A 20 5.84 -2.47 2.12
N ILE A 21 5.38 -2.69 0.89
CA ILE A 21 4.37 -1.85 0.25
C ILE A 21 3.00 -2.44 0.58
N PHE A 22 2.13 -1.64 1.19
CA PHE A 22 0.81 -2.07 1.62
C PHE A 22 -0.21 -0.96 1.40
N GLY A 23 -1.35 -1.30 0.78
CA GLY A 23 -2.44 -0.36 0.57
C GLY A 23 -3.66 -1.00 -0.11
N PRO A 24 -4.82 -0.33 -0.07
CA PRO A 24 -6.03 -0.74 -0.78
C PRO A 24 -5.94 -0.41 -2.29
N GLY A 25 -6.87 -0.94 -3.08
CA GLY A 25 -6.98 -0.65 -4.52
C GLY A 25 -6.38 -1.71 -5.43
N ASN A 26 -6.33 -1.38 -6.72
CA ASN A 26 -5.76 -2.22 -7.78
C ASN A 26 -4.90 -1.34 -8.68
N ILE A 27 -3.67 -1.80 -8.97
CA ILE A 27 -2.72 -1.07 -9.79
C ILE A 27 -3.20 -0.83 -11.23
N VAL A 28 -4.09 -1.68 -11.74
CA VAL A 28 -4.72 -1.50 -13.07
C VAL A 28 -5.63 -0.28 -13.10
N GLN A 29 -6.18 0.13 -11.95
CA GLN A 29 -7.06 1.29 -11.83
C GLN A 29 -6.29 2.60 -11.68
N ALA A 30 -5.04 2.54 -11.20
CA ALA A 30 -4.20 3.72 -10.99
C ALA A 30 -3.93 4.44 -12.32
N HIS A 31 -3.94 5.78 -12.30
CA HIS A 31 -3.74 6.64 -13.48
C HIS A 31 -4.76 6.42 -14.62
N SER A 32 -5.95 5.92 -14.31
CA SER A 32 -7.05 5.82 -15.27
C SER A 32 -7.98 7.03 -15.19
N LEU A 33 -8.77 7.27 -16.25
CA LEU A 33 -9.67 8.43 -16.35
C LEU A 33 -10.66 8.54 -15.18
N ASN A 34 -11.15 7.38 -14.70
CA ASN A 34 -12.09 7.27 -13.58
C ASN A 34 -11.44 6.46 -12.45
N GLU A 35 -10.21 6.82 -12.06
CA GLU A 35 -9.51 6.16 -10.96
C GLU A 35 -10.40 6.09 -9.70
N TYR A 36 -10.50 4.89 -9.13
CA TYR A 36 -11.31 4.65 -7.94
C TYR A 36 -10.70 3.56 -7.06
N VAL A 37 -11.20 3.50 -5.83
CA VAL A 37 -10.97 2.41 -4.90
C VAL A 37 -12.26 2.15 -4.13
N GLU A 38 -12.55 0.89 -3.83
CA GLU A 38 -13.70 0.53 -3.03
C GLU A 38 -13.57 1.03 -1.58
N ILE A 39 -14.59 1.72 -1.07
CA ILE A 39 -14.61 2.25 0.31
C ILE A 39 -14.37 1.15 1.35
N ALA A 40 -14.88 -0.05 1.09
CA ALA A 40 -14.65 -1.21 1.95
C ALA A 40 -13.16 -1.59 2.03
N GLN A 41 -12.40 -1.48 0.93
CA GLN A 41 -10.96 -1.74 0.92
C GLN A 41 -10.20 -0.69 1.72
N VAL A 42 -10.52 0.59 1.56
CA VAL A 42 -9.92 1.69 2.34
C VAL A 42 -10.15 1.48 3.83
N THR A 43 -11.41 1.19 4.21
CA THR A 43 -11.79 0.96 5.61
C THR A 43 -11.04 -0.24 6.20
N LYS A 44 -10.88 -1.32 5.42
CA LYS A 44 -10.13 -2.51 5.85
C LYS A 44 -8.65 -2.20 6.05
N ALA A 45 -8.00 -1.53 5.11
CA ALA A 45 -6.59 -1.18 5.21
C ALA A 45 -6.32 -0.27 6.43
N ALA A 46 -7.18 0.71 6.67
CA ALA A 46 -7.09 1.58 7.85
C ALA A 46 -7.21 0.80 9.16
N ARG A 47 -8.17 -0.13 9.27
CA ARG A 47 -8.30 -1.00 10.44
C ARG A 47 -7.05 -1.84 10.69
N MET A 48 -6.46 -2.40 9.63
CA MET A 48 -5.23 -3.20 9.77
C MET A 48 -4.07 -2.37 10.32
N LEU A 49 -3.88 -1.13 9.86
CA LEU A 49 -2.86 -0.23 10.40
C LEU A 49 -3.11 0.11 11.88
N VAL A 50 -4.37 0.39 12.25
CA VAL A 50 -4.75 0.64 13.65
C VAL A 50 -4.49 -0.59 14.52
N ASP A 51 -4.86 -1.78 14.05
CA ASP A 51 -4.65 -3.02 14.81
C ASP A 51 -3.16 -3.31 15.02
N VAL A 52 -2.32 -3.10 14.01
CA VAL A 52 -0.86 -3.25 14.14
C VAL A 52 -0.30 -2.23 15.14
N ALA A 53 -0.67 -0.95 15.01
CA ALA A 53 -0.19 0.11 15.88
C ALA A 53 -0.61 -0.06 17.35
N ARG A 54 -1.73 -0.75 17.61
CA ARG A 54 -2.20 -1.05 18.97
C ARG A 54 -1.64 -2.34 19.56
N ARG A 55 -1.11 -3.24 18.74
CA ARG A 55 -0.49 -4.51 19.17
C ARG A 55 1.00 -4.36 19.48
N ALA A 56 1.64 -3.32 18.95
CA ALA A 56 3.00 -2.92 19.27
C ALA A 56 3.04 -2.14 20.59
#